data_AF-A0A4V6AXP3-F1
#
_entry.id   AF-A0A4V6AXP3-F1
#
_cell.length_a   1.000
_cell.length_b   1.000
_cell.length_c   1.000
_cell.angle_alpha   90.00
_cell.angle_beta   90.00
_cell.angle_gamma   90.00
#
_symmetry.space_group_name_H-M   'P 1'
#
loop_
_entity.id
_entity.type
_entity.pdbx_description
1 polymer ?
#
loop_
_entity_poly.entity_id
_entity_poly.type
_entity_poly.pdbx_seq_one_letter_code
_entity_poly.pdbx_strand_id
1 'polypeptide(L)'
;MSQGLPRPVPRLVPVLVLAGVSFALWAAWLGWDQQRDVQADGSTTGPYEAWQVGGLVLSLLVPVYWAASRQHVAAVAGTTAGLTLAAYGDWSDDAGGLFMVGVTLVMLGSLAATAAVSAVIRAATRA
;
A
#
# COMPACT_ATOMS: atom_id res chain seq x y z
N MET A 1 -2.49 -32.20 28.64
CA MET A 1 -2.82 -31.63 27.32
C MET A 1 -2.53 -30.13 27.35
N SER A 2 -1.30 -29.74 27.08
CA SER A 2 -0.89 -28.32 27.09
C SER A 2 -1.06 -27.77 25.69
N GLN A 3 -2.18 -27.10 25.43
CA GLN A 3 -2.35 -26.34 24.18
C GLN A 3 -1.38 -25.16 24.21
N GLY A 4 -0.31 -25.24 23.41
CA GLY A 4 0.67 -24.17 23.30
C GLY A 4 -0.02 -22.88 22.85
N LEU A 5 0.09 -21.83 23.67
CA LEU A 5 -0.34 -20.47 23.33
C LEU A 5 0.20 -20.13 21.93
N PRO A 6 -0.65 -19.84 20.92
CA PRO A 6 -0.16 -19.40 19.63
C PRO A 6 0.57 -18.09 19.84
N ARG A 7 1.90 -18.09 19.68
CA ARG A 7 2.72 -16.89 19.88
C ARG A 7 2.28 -15.83 18.85
N PRO A 8 1.71 -14.69 19.26
CA PRO A 8 1.19 -13.68 18.32
C PRO A 8 2.33 -12.95 17.60
N VAL A 9 3.49 -12.84 18.24
CA VAL A 9 4.67 -12.12 17.75
C VAL A 9 5.13 -12.57 16.34
N PRO A 10 5.38 -13.86 16.06
CA PRO A 10 5.79 -14.30 14.71
C PRO A 10 4.74 -14.05 13.61
N ARG A 11 3.46 -13.85 13.95
CA ARG A 11 2.43 -13.46 12.97
C ARG A 11 2.42 -11.96 12.67
N LEU A 12 2.88 -11.12 13.59
CA LEU A 12 2.93 -9.67 13.44
C LEU A 12 4.15 -9.21 12.64
N VAL A 13 5.25 -9.96 12.68
CA VAL A 13 6.48 -9.61 11.94
C VAL A 13 6.22 -9.44 10.44
N PRO A 14 5.56 -10.37 9.72
CA PRO A 14 5.24 -10.16 8.31
C PRO A 14 4.36 -8.95 8.06
N VAL A 15 3.39 -8.67 8.93
CA VAL A 15 2.50 -7.50 8.82
C VAL A 15 3.32 -6.21 8.89
N LEU A 16 4.20 -6.09 9.88
CA LEU A 16 5.05 -4.92 10.08
C LEU A 16 6.05 -4.74 8.93
N VAL A 17 6.64 -5.84 8.44
CA VAL A 17 7.54 -5.81 7.29
C VAL A 17 6.81 -5.32 6.03
N LEU A 18 5.63 -5.86 5.72
CA LEU A 18 4.87 -5.38 4.56
C LEU A 18 4.42 -3.93 4.71
N ALA A 19 4.07 -3.49 5.92
CA ALA A 19 3.76 -2.09 6.18
C ALA A 19 4.97 -1.18 5.90
N GLY A 20 6.13 -1.52 6.47
CA GLY A 20 7.36 -0.76 6.24
C GLY A 20 7.80 -0.73 4.78
N VAL A 21 7.75 -1.88 4.09
CA VAL A 21 8.08 -1.97 2.65
C VAL A 21 7.13 -1.13 1.81
N SER A 22 5.83 -1.17 2.10
CA SER A 22 4.84 -0.42 1.31
C SER A 22 4.99 1.08 1.52
N PHE A 23 5.28 1.51 2.75
CA PHE A 23 5.60 2.90 3.07
C PHE A 23 6.88 3.36 2.36
N ALA A 24 7.94 2.57 2.41
CA ALA A 24 9.20 2.90 1.75
C ALA A 24 9.07 2.97 0.22
N LEU A 25 8.29 2.08 -0.38
CA LEU A 25 8.01 2.11 -1.82
C LEU A 25 7.22 3.37 -2.21
N TRP A 26 6.24 3.78 -1.40
CA TRP A 26 5.55 5.06 -1.61
C TRP A 26 6.56 6.21 -1.61
N ALA A 27 7.39 6.32 -0.56
CA ALA A 27 8.38 7.38 -0.46
C ALA A 27 9.39 7.36 -1.62
N ALA A 28 9.81 6.17 -2.07
CA ALA A 28 10.78 6.03 -3.16
C ALA A 28 10.21 6.40 -4.54
N TRP A 29 8.92 6.15 -4.78
CA TRP A 29 8.28 6.44 -6.08
C TRP A 29 7.64 7.82 -6.13
N LEU A 30 6.96 8.23 -5.05
CA LEU A 30 6.13 9.43 -4.98
C LEU A 30 6.72 10.52 -4.06
N GLY A 31 7.68 10.19 -3.21
CA GLY A 31 8.19 11.13 -2.21
C GLY A 31 9.29 12.08 -2.70
N TRP A 32 9.94 11.78 -3.82
CA TRP A 32 11.09 12.55 -4.30
C TRP A 32 10.72 13.67 -5.27
N ASP A 33 9.64 13.52 -6.04
CA ASP A 33 9.16 14.52 -6.98
C ASP A 33 7.79 15.02 -6.54
N GLN A 34 7.78 16.26 -6.07
CA GLN A 34 6.59 16.95 -5.57
C GLN A 34 6.31 18.21 -6.39
N GLN A 35 7.00 18.38 -7.52
CA GLN A 35 6.81 19.53 -8.40
C GLN A 35 5.51 19.36 -9.17
N ARG A 36 4.70 20.42 -9.16
CA ARG A 36 3.47 20.47 -9.93
C ARG A 36 3.76 21.11 -11.27
N ASP A 37 3.40 20.42 -12.34
CA ASP A 37 3.56 20.96 -13.68
C ASP A 37 2.43 21.94 -14.02
N VAL A 38 2.82 23.15 -14.39
CA VAL A 38 1.89 24.17 -14.89
C VAL A 38 1.83 24.05 -16.39
N GLN A 39 0.66 23.68 -16.89
CA GLN A 39 0.40 23.56 -18.31
C GLN A 39 0.21 24.95 -18.95
N ALA A 40 0.36 25.03 -20.28
CA ALA A 40 0.25 26.29 -21.02
C ALA A 40 -1.15 26.94 -20.93
N ASP A 41 -2.17 26.17 -20.57
CA ASP A 41 -3.54 26.65 -20.34
C ASP A 41 -3.77 27.19 -18.91
N GLY A 42 -2.73 27.19 -18.08
CA GLY A 42 -2.77 27.64 -16.69
C GLY A 42 -3.28 26.59 -15.70
N SER A 43 -3.66 25.40 -16.17
CA SER A 43 -4.01 24.28 -15.29
C SER A 43 -2.75 23.70 -14.64
N THR A 44 -2.91 23.20 -13.42
CA THR A 44 -1.82 22.58 -12.66
C THR A 44 -2.07 21.09 -12.58
N THR A 45 -1.13 20.27 -13.04
CA THR A 45 -1.18 18.83 -12.84
C THR A 45 -0.53 18.47 -11.53
N GLY A 46 -1.05 17.42 -10.89
CA GLY A 46 -0.59 16.96 -9.60
C GLY A 46 0.91 16.60 -9.60
N PRO A 47 1.49 16.43 -8.39
CA PRO A 47 2.91 16.12 -8.24
C PRO A 47 3.29 14.72 -8.74
N TYR A 48 2.32 13.81 -8.93
CA TYR A 48 2.60 12.43 -9.30
C TYR A 48 2.32 12.16 -10.76
N GLU A 49 3.31 11.57 -11.41
CA GLU A 49 3.20 11.10 -12.76
C GLU A 49 2.66 9.67 -12.85
N ALA A 50 1.96 9.37 -13.95
CA ALA A 50 1.34 8.06 -14.15
C ALA A 50 2.36 6.90 -14.10
N TRP A 51 3.61 7.15 -14.54
CA TRP A 51 4.68 6.17 -14.49
C TRP A 51 5.19 5.92 -13.06
N GLN A 52 5.18 6.92 -12.18
CA GLN A 52 5.57 6.75 -10.78
C GLN A 52 4.55 5.90 -10.03
N VAL A 53 3.27 6.18 -10.22
CA VAL A 53 2.16 5.38 -9.67
C VAL A 53 2.21 3.96 -10.23
N GLY A 54 2.44 3.80 -11.53
CA GLY A 54 2.63 2.49 -12.15
C GLY A 54 3.81 1.71 -11.56
N GLY A 55 4.95 2.37 -11.37
CA GLY A 55 6.14 1.79 -10.74
C GLY A 55 5.89 1.34 -9.30
N LEU A 56 5.16 2.14 -8.52
CA LEU A 56 4.73 1.79 -7.16
C LEU A 56 3.86 0.54 -7.17
N VAL A 57 2.82 0.49 -8.00
CA VAL A 57 1.89 -0.64 -8.09
C VAL A 57 2.63 -1.92 -8.48
N LEU A 58 3.49 -1.86 -9.49
CA LEU A 58 4.30 -3.01 -9.92
C LEU A 58 5.24 -3.50 -8.82
N SER A 59 5.85 -2.57 -8.07
CA SER A 59 6.74 -2.91 -6.96
C SER A 59 6.00 -3.56 -5.80
N LEU A 60 4.78 -3.11 -5.48
CA LEU A 60 3.93 -3.66 -4.43
C LEU A 60 3.39 -5.06 -4.73
N LEU A 61 3.25 -5.42 -6.01
CA LEU A 61 2.81 -6.77 -6.40
C LEU A 61 3.77 -7.85 -5.91
N VAL A 62 5.08 -7.59 -5.87
CA VAL A 62 6.10 -8.56 -5.42
C VAL A 62 5.89 -9.00 -3.97
N PRO A 63 5.85 -8.10 -2.95
CA PRO A 63 5.62 -8.49 -1.57
C PRO A 63 4.20 -9.03 -1.33
N VAL A 64 3.18 -8.52 -2.02
CA VAL A 64 1.81 -9.05 -1.93
C VAL A 64 1.73 -10.48 -2.46
N TYR A 65 2.36 -10.76 -3.60
CA TYR A 65 2.43 -12.11 -4.17
C TYR A 65 3.15 -13.09 -3.24
N TRP A 66 4.28 -12.66 -2.68
CA TRP A 66 5.03 -13.46 -1.72
C TRP A 66 4.20 -13.78 -0.46
N ALA A 67 3.49 -12.79 0.10
CA ALA A 67 2.64 -12.98 1.27
C ALA A 67 1.44 -13.91 0.97
N ALA A 68 0.79 -13.74 -0.17
CA ALA A 68 -0.36 -14.53 -0.58
C ALA A 68 0.00 -15.99 -0.89
N SER A 69 1.12 -16.24 -1.59
CA SER A 69 1.59 -17.59 -1.93
C SER A 69 2.00 -18.40 -0.68
N ARG A 70 2.52 -17.74 0.36
CA ARG A 70 2.88 -18.36 1.65
C ARG A 70 1.68 -18.51 2.62
N GLN A 71 0.46 -18.21 2.18
CA GLN A 71 -0.76 -18.17 3.00
C GLN A 71 -0.71 -17.20 4.20
N HIS A 72 0.11 -16.15 4.12
CA HIS A 72 0.15 -15.06 5.09
C HIS A 72 -0.88 -13.97 4.73
N VAL A 73 -2.15 -14.34 4.55
CA VAL A 73 -3.21 -13.41 4.11
C VAL A 73 -3.39 -12.25 5.09
N ALA A 74 -3.20 -12.48 6.39
CA ALA A 74 -3.23 -11.42 7.39
C ALA A 74 -2.09 -10.39 7.23
N ALA A 75 -0.95 -10.80 6.65
CA ALA A 75 0.19 -9.91 6.43
C ALA A 75 -0.06 -8.87 5.32
N VAL A 76 -1.02 -9.15 4.44
CA VAL A 76 -1.47 -8.25 3.37
C VAL A 76 -2.13 -6.98 3.93
N ALA A 77 -2.73 -7.06 5.12
CA ALA A 77 -3.21 -5.88 5.85
C ALA A 77 -2.08 -4.89 6.17
N GLY A 78 -0.83 -5.38 6.27
CA GLY A 78 0.36 -4.55 6.40
C GLY A 78 0.53 -3.60 5.21
N THR A 79 0.30 -4.08 3.98
CA THR A 79 0.37 -3.23 2.78
C THR A 79 -0.63 -2.08 2.82
N THR A 80 -1.89 -2.36 3.15
CA THR A 80 -2.93 -1.34 3.33
C THR A 80 -2.53 -0.34 4.41
N ALA A 81 -2.04 -0.82 5.56
CA ALA A 81 -1.62 0.05 6.65
C ALA A 81 -0.44 0.96 6.25
N GLY A 82 0.58 0.40 5.58
CA GLY A 82 1.75 1.16 5.12
C GLY A 82 1.39 2.24 4.10
N LEU A 83 0.53 1.93 3.13
CA LEU A 83 0.05 2.90 2.13
C LEU A 83 -0.82 3.99 2.77
N THR A 84 -1.68 3.62 3.71
CA THR A 84 -2.55 4.58 4.41
C THR A 84 -1.72 5.56 5.24
N LEU A 85 -0.70 5.06 5.95
CA LEU A 85 0.22 5.90 6.73
C LEU A 85 1.07 6.80 5.84
N ALA A 86 1.55 6.30 4.70
CA ALA A 86 2.30 7.10 3.74
C ALA A 86 1.43 8.22 3.15
N ALA A 87 0.21 7.91 2.72
CA ALA A 87 -0.73 8.89 2.20
C ALA A 87 -1.12 9.94 3.26
N TYR A 88 -1.31 9.51 4.52
CA TYR A 88 -1.57 10.44 5.61
C TYR A 88 -0.39 11.38 5.83
N GLY A 89 0.83 10.85 5.93
CA GLY A 89 2.03 11.68 6.11
C GLY A 89 2.23 12.68 4.98
N ASP A 90 2.04 12.24 3.73
CA ASP A 90 2.27 13.08 2.55
C ASP A 90 1.22 14.16 2.34
N TRP A 91 -0.05 13.90 2.71
CA TRP A 91 -1.16 14.83 2.44
C TRP A 91 -1.68 15.57 3.68
N SER A 92 -1.19 15.26 4.88
CA SER A 92 -1.71 15.85 6.13
C SER A 92 -1.56 17.37 6.22
N ASP A 93 -0.58 17.95 5.52
CA ASP A 93 -0.33 19.39 5.49
C ASP A 93 -1.21 20.15 4.46
N ASP A 94 -2.11 19.46 3.74
CA ASP A 94 -3.00 20.09 2.77
C ASP A 94 -4.12 20.89 3.45
N ALA A 95 -4.12 22.21 3.25
CA ALA A 95 -5.07 23.15 3.83
C ALA A 95 -6.52 22.96 3.32
N GLY A 96 -6.72 22.23 2.22
CA GLY A 96 -8.04 22.00 1.61
C GLY A 96 -8.96 21.06 2.37
N GLY A 97 -8.47 20.33 3.40
CA GLY A 97 -9.26 19.43 4.23
C GLY A 97 -9.78 18.15 3.53
N LEU A 98 -9.58 18.04 2.21
CA LEU A 98 -9.94 16.88 1.39
C LEU A 98 -8.97 15.70 1.57
N PHE A 99 -7.82 15.92 2.22
CA PHE A 99 -6.80 14.90 2.39
C PHE A 99 -7.33 13.63 3.04
N MET A 100 -8.23 13.75 4.03
CA MET A 100 -8.84 12.59 4.71
C MET A 100 -9.70 11.74 3.76
N VAL A 101 -10.36 12.36 2.78
CA VAL A 101 -11.10 11.62 1.74
C VAL A 101 -10.13 10.85 0.87
N GLY A 102 -9.02 11.48 0.45
CA GLY A 102 -7.96 10.82 -0.29
C GLY A 102 -7.38 9.63 0.47
N VAL A 103 -6.97 9.83 1.73
CA VAL A 103 -6.42 8.77 2.59
C VAL A 103 -7.41 7.60 2.74
N THR A 104 -8.70 7.91 2.92
CA THR A 104 -9.76 6.90 3.02
C THR A 104 -9.92 6.12 1.71
N LEU A 105 -9.85 6.79 0.55
CA LEU A 105 -9.90 6.13 -0.75
C LEU A 105 -8.68 5.24 -0.98
N VAL A 106 -7.48 5.66 -0.57
CA VAL A 106 -6.26 4.83 -0.62
C VAL A 106 -6.40 3.61 0.28
N MET A 107 -6.93 3.77 1.49
CA MET A 107 -7.18 2.67 2.42
C MET A 107 -8.15 1.65 1.81
N LEU A 108 -9.33 2.11 1.35
CA LEU A 108 -10.36 1.22 0.80
C LEU A 108 -9.91 0.57 -0.51
N GLY A 109 -9.29 1.34 -1.42
CA GLY A 109 -8.79 0.87 -2.69
C GLY A 109 -7.69 -0.17 -2.52
N SER A 110 -6.71 0.09 -1.67
CA SER A 110 -5.63 -0.87 -1.40
C SER A 110 -6.14 -2.12 -0.68
N LEU A 111 -7.10 -2.00 0.25
CA LEU A 111 -7.72 -3.15 0.90
C LEU A 111 -8.46 -4.03 -0.13
N ALA A 112 -9.28 -3.43 -0.99
CA ALA A 112 -10.03 -4.16 -2.01
C ALA A 112 -9.09 -4.84 -3.03
N ALA A 113 -8.10 -4.10 -3.54
CA ALA A 113 -7.13 -4.62 -4.52
C ALA A 113 -6.31 -5.77 -3.94
N THR A 114 -5.77 -5.60 -2.73
CA THR A 114 -4.94 -6.64 -2.11
C THR A 114 -5.75 -7.87 -1.70
N ALA A 115 -7.01 -7.71 -1.28
CA ALA A 115 -7.93 -8.82 -1.04
C ALA A 115 -8.24 -9.60 -2.34
N ALA A 116 -8.54 -8.90 -3.44
CA ALA A 116 -8.82 -9.51 -4.73
C ALA A 116 -7.60 -10.27 -5.27
N VAL A 117 -6.41 -9.66 -5.27
CA VAL A 117 -5.15 -10.30 -5.69
C VAL A 117 -4.84 -11.52 -4.84
N SER A 118 -5.02 -11.43 -3.52
CA SER A 118 -4.81 -12.56 -2.60
C SER A 118 -5.78 -13.72 -2.89
N ALA A 119 -7.04 -13.42 -3.21
CA ALA A 119 -8.02 -14.44 -3.57
C ALA A 119 -7.65 -15.15 -4.87
N VAL A 120 -7.26 -14.40 -5.90
CA VAL A 120 -6.81 -14.95 -7.19
C VAL A 120 -5.58 -15.84 -7.02
N ILE A 121 -4.56 -15.38 -6.29
CA ILE A 121 -3.33 -16.17 -6.05
C ILE A 121 -3.64 -17.46 -5.30
N ARG A 122 -4.51 -17.40 -4.28
CA ARG A 122 -4.92 -18.60 -3.54
C ARG A 122 -5.71 -19.58 -4.40
N ALA A 123 -6.56 -19.10 -5.31
CA ALA A 123 -7.27 -19.96 -6.25
C ALA A 123 -6.29 -20.65 -7.20
N ALA A 124 -5.32 -19.90 -7.75
CA ALA A 124 -4.33 -20.42 -8.69
C ALA A 124 -3.32 -21.39 -8.05
N THR A 125 -2.99 -21.22 -6.77
CA THR A 125 -2.01 -22.08 -6.05
C THR A 125 -2.64 -23.31 -5.40
N ARG A 126 -3.98 -23.39 -5.34
CA ARG A 126 -4.73 -24.56 -4.85
C ARG A 126 -5.17 -25.50 -5.98
N ALA A 127 -5.02 -25.09 -7.24
CA ALA A 127 -5.28 -25.90 -8.44
C ALA A 127 -4.03 -26.71 -8.79
#